data_AF-A0A1U8N0N9-F1
#
_entry.id   AF-A0A1U8N0N9-F1
#
_cell.length_a   1.000
_cell.length_b   1.000
_cell.length_c   1.000
_cell.angle_alpha   90.00
_cell.angle_beta   90.00
_cell.angle_gamma   90.00
#
_symmetry.space_group_name_H-M   'P 1'
#
loop_
_entity.id
_entity.type
_entity.pdbx_description
1 polymer ?
#
loop_
_entity_poly.entity_id
_entity_poly.type
_entity_poly.pdbx_seq_one_letter_code
_entity_poly.pdbx_strand_id
1 'polypeptide(L)'
;MAISQIISLFLLHLLLPLASISLSQSSHQLMCEVGTGNGGSIGGISWLPASLSKLLIKGGTVVNAHRQERGDVYVEDGIIVAVKPNIKVGDEVMVLDATGMPGGIDPHTHLDAEFMGTVAVDDFFSGQAVALAGGTTMHIDFVHPVNGSLMSGFEAYEKKASKSCMDYGFHMVIRHWDESVSKEMEIMVKENGINSFKFFMVYKGTFMVDDKVLLRGMKRCKSLGALAMVHAENGDAVFEGQKRMIELGITIPEGHALSRPPMKPRQP
;
A
#
# COMPACT_ATOMS: atom_id res chain seq x y z
N MET A 1 27.02 -42.59 41.42
CA MET A 1 25.99 -41.61 41.04
C MET A 1 26.20 -41.11 39.61
N ALA A 2 26.24 -42.10 38.72
CA ALA A 2 26.03 -42.05 37.29
C ALA A 2 25.21 -43.33 37.02
N ILE A 3 24.45 -43.41 35.92
CA ILE A 3 23.69 -44.58 35.39
C ILE A 3 22.16 -44.51 35.52
N SER A 4 21.55 -43.68 36.39
CA SER A 4 20.07 -43.70 36.53
C SER A 4 19.26 -42.72 35.67
N GLN A 5 19.88 -41.77 34.95
CA GLN A 5 19.14 -40.75 34.18
C GLN A 5 19.26 -40.87 32.65
N ILE A 6 20.04 -41.83 32.13
CA ILE A 6 20.22 -42.01 30.67
C ILE A 6 19.28 -43.09 30.09
N ILE A 7 18.63 -43.90 30.94
CA ILE A 7 17.78 -45.03 30.50
C ILE A 7 16.32 -44.59 30.22
N SER A 8 15.90 -43.40 30.67
CA SER A 8 14.52 -42.94 30.49
C SER A 8 14.25 -42.22 29.15
N LEU A 9 15.29 -41.94 28.35
CA LEU A 9 15.15 -41.26 27.05
C LEU A 9 15.24 -42.18 25.83
N PHE A 10 15.56 -43.47 26.03
CA PHE A 10 15.76 -44.42 24.92
C PHE A 10 14.65 -45.47 24.75
N LEU A 11 13.62 -45.45 25.59
CA LEU A 11 12.53 -46.44 25.58
C LEU A 11 11.17 -45.90 25.10
N LEU A 12 11.11 -44.64 24.62
CA LEU A 12 9.88 -44.04 24.10
C LEU A 12 9.90 -43.88 22.56
N HIS A 13 10.65 -44.71 21.85
CA HIS A 13 10.73 -44.71 20.38
C HIS A 13 10.40 -46.06 19.73
N LEU A 14 9.85 -47.01 20.48
CA LEU A 14 9.49 -48.32 19.94
C LEU A 14 8.17 -48.78 20.57
N LEU A 15 7.02 -48.40 19.98
CA LEU A 15 5.72 -49.10 20.02
C LEU A 15 4.66 -48.25 19.25
N LEU A 16 4.54 -48.56 17.96
CA LEU A 16 3.48 -48.23 17.00
C LEU A 16 2.08 -48.69 17.51
N PRO A 17 0.94 -48.11 17.06
CA PRO A 17 0.47 -48.35 15.69
C PRO A 17 -0.25 -47.21 14.95
N LEU A 18 -0.22 -47.35 13.63
CA LEU A 18 -1.11 -46.76 12.62
C LEU A 18 -2.55 -46.65 13.13
N ALA A 19 -3.03 -45.42 13.30
CA ALA A 19 -4.45 -45.11 13.38
C ALA A 19 -4.74 -44.03 12.34
N SER A 20 -5.35 -44.45 11.24
CA SER A 20 -5.96 -43.60 10.23
C SER A 20 -7.06 -42.77 10.89
N ILE A 21 -6.78 -41.50 11.18
CA ILE A 21 -7.81 -40.53 11.56
C ILE A 21 -8.22 -39.81 10.28
N SER A 22 -9.41 -40.13 9.82
CA SER A 22 -10.19 -39.36 8.86
C SER A 22 -10.39 -37.95 9.44
N LEU A 23 -9.54 -37.01 9.03
CA LEU A 23 -9.78 -35.59 9.25
C LEU A 23 -10.70 -35.12 8.13
N SER A 24 -11.97 -34.91 8.51
CA SER A 24 -12.98 -34.14 7.81
C SER A 24 -12.37 -32.97 7.01
N GLN A 25 -12.33 -33.13 5.68
CA GLN A 25 -12.13 -32.05 4.72
C GLN A 25 -13.31 -31.08 4.81
N SER A 26 -13.25 -30.07 5.67
CA SER A 26 -14.23 -28.97 5.62
C SER A 26 -13.77 -27.63 6.19
N SER A 27 -12.50 -27.44 6.56
CA SER A 27 -12.06 -26.17 7.20
C SER A 27 -10.80 -25.54 6.61
N HIS A 28 -10.19 -26.17 5.59
CA HIS A 28 -8.93 -25.68 5.00
C HIS A 28 -9.07 -25.20 3.55
N GLN A 29 -10.29 -25.08 3.03
CA GLN A 29 -10.54 -24.71 1.63
C GLN A 29 -10.95 -23.24 1.43
N LEU A 30 -10.84 -22.41 2.48
CA LEU A 30 -11.04 -20.96 2.42
C LEU A 30 -9.70 -20.21 2.51
N MET A 31 -8.64 -20.79 1.94
CA MET A 31 -7.40 -20.07 1.67
C MET A 31 -7.44 -19.66 0.20
N CYS A 32 -7.37 -18.35 -0.04
CA CYS A 32 -7.48 -17.70 -1.33
C CYS A 32 -6.60 -18.35 -2.40
N GLU A 33 -7.22 -19.14 -3.28
CA GLU A 33 -6.66 -19.43 -4.60
C GLU A 33 -7.00 -18.25 -5.53
N VAL A 34 -6.08 -17.31 -5.69
CA VAL A 34 -6.17 -16.25 -6.70
C VAL A 34 -5.32 -16.67 -7.89
N GLY A 35 -6.00 -17.07 -8.96
CA GLY A 35 -5.36 -17.45 -10.23
C GLY A 35 -4.75 -16.24 -10.93
N THR A 36 -3.53 -16.42 -11.45
CA THR A 36 -2.83 -15.44 -12.29
C THR A 36 -3.54 -15.29 -13.64
N GLY A 37 -4.27 -14.20 -13.84
CA GLY A 37 -4.92 -13.84 -15.11
C GLY A 37 -4.26 -12.62 -15.75
N ASN A 38 -3.79 -12.78 -16.99
CA ASN A 38 -3.06 -11.77 -17.78
C ASN A 38 -3.93 -10.54 -18.13
N GLY A 39 -3.31 -9.36 -18.15
CA GLY A 39 -3.97 -8.06 -18.31
C GLY A 39 -4.78 -7.82 -19.59
N GLY A 40 -5.73 -6.88 -19.47
CA GLY A 40 -6.43 -6.24 -20.58
C GLY A 40 -7.85 -5.78 -20.24
N SER A 41 -8.03 -4.46 -20.16
CA SER A 41 -9.29 -3.69 -20.27
C SER A 41 -10.31 -3.73 -19.11
N ILE A 42 -10.52 -2.53 -18.57
CA ILE A 42 -11.73 -1.95 -17.95
C ILE A 42 -12.98 -2.84 -18.07
N GLY A 43 -13.32 -3.51 -16.97
CA GLY A 43 -14.50 -4.35 -16.84
C GLY A 43 -14.39 -5.16 -15.55
N GLY A 44 -15.18 -4.81 -14.53
CA GLY A 44 -15.13 -5.43 -13.21
C GLY A 44 -15.18 -6.95 -13.32
N ILE A 45 -14.17 -7.63 -12.78
CA ILE A 45 -14.09 -9.08 -12.85
C ILE A 45 -14.87 -9.67 -11.66
N SER A 46 -15.98 -10.31 -11.97
CA SER A 46 -16.87 -10.98 -11.02
C SER A 46 -16.26 -12.30 -10.54
N TRP A 47 -15.38 -12.23 -9.54
CA TRP A 47 -14.82 -13.43 -8.87
C TRP A 47 -15.60 -13.86 -7.62
N LEU A 48 -16.62 -13.09 -7.27
CA LEU A 48 -17.51 -13.42 -6.17
C LEU A 48 -18.51 -14.50 -6.67
N PRO A 49 -18.66 -15.67 -6.01
CA PRO A 49 -19.82 -16.53 -6.24
C PRO A 49 -21.09 -15.68 -6.27
N ALA A 50 -22.08 -16.04 -7.10
CA ALA A 50 -23.28 -15.22 -7.32
C ALA A 50 -24.03 -14.81 -6.03
N SER A 51 -23.74 -15.45 -4.88
CA SER A 51 -24.24 -15.11 -3.54
C SER A 51 -23.50 -13.96 -2.83
N LEU A 52 -22.38 -13.47 -3.38
CA LEU A 52 -21.55 -12.39 -2.82
C LEU A 52 -21.71 -11.07 -3.58
N SER A 53 -22.47 -11.04 -4.68
CA SER A 53 -22.85 -9.79 -5.34
C SER A 53 -23.75 -8.92 -4.46
N LYS A 54 -24.48 -9.52 -3.50
CA LYS A 54 -25.39 -8.82 -2.59
C LYS A 54 -25.00 -9.07 -1.14
N LEU A 55 -24.69 -7.98 -0.42
CA LEU A 55 -24.27 -8.00 0.97
C LEU A 55 -25.09 -7.00 1.78
N LEU A 56 -25.58 -7.44 2.94
CA LEU A 56 -26.16 -6.58 3.96
C LEU A 56 -25.27 -6.61 5.21
N ILE A 57 -24.70 -5.47 5.57
CA ILE A 57 -24.03 -5.25 6.85
C ILE A 57 -25.07 -4.66 7.81
N LYS A 58 -25.44 -5.39 8.85
CA LYS A 58 -26.63 -5.13 9.67
C LYS A 58 -26.31 -4.74 11.10
N GLY A 59 -27.06 -3.79 11.65
CA GLY A 59 -27.04 -3.48 13.09
C GLY A 59 -25.92 -2.54 13.55
N GLY A 60 -25.16 -1.97 12.62
CA GLY A 60 -23.97 -1.18 12.90
C GLY A 60 -24.22 0.30 13.23
N THR A 61 -23.13 0.98 13.59
CA THR A 61 -23.06 2.45 13.54
C THR A 61 -22.26 2.83 12.30
N VAL A 62 -22.91 3.47 11.34
CA VAL A 62 -22.27 4.00 10.14
C VAL A 62 -21.56 5.29 10.53
N VAL A 63 -20.24 5.32 10.38
CA VAL A 63 -19.40 6.48 10.70
C VAL A 63 -18.86 7.08 9.41
N ASN A 64 -19.24 8.32 9.12
CA ASN A 64 -18.67 9.13 8.05
C ASN A 64 -17.84 10.27 8.65
N ALA A 65 -17.06 10.97 7.83
CA ALA A 65 -16.22 12.08 8.28
C ALA A 65 -16.97 13.20 9.02
N HIS A 66 -18.26 13.38 8.74
CA HIS A 66 -19.10 14.47 9.28
C HIS A 66 -20.13 14.04 10.32
N ARG A 67 -20.50 12.75 10.40
CA ARG A 67 -21.53 12.25 11.33
C ARG A 67 -21.45 10.76 11.57
N GLN A 68 -22.14 10.31 12.62
CA GLN A 68 -22.40 8.89 12.88
C GLN A 68 -23.90 8.63 13.07
N GLU A 69 -24.39 7.50 12.56
CA GLU A 69 -25.80 7.10 12.70
C GLU A 69 -25.95 5.57 12.75
N ARG A 70 -26.97 5.08 13.47
CA ARG A 70 -27.31 3.66 13.45
C ARG A 70 -28.00 3.31 12.14
N GLY A 71 -27.54 2.27 11.46
CA GLY A 71 -28.10 1.86 10.18
C GLY A 71 -27.51 0.57 9.65
N ASP A 72 -28.21 -0.01 8.70
CA ASP A 72 -27.72 -1.11 7.89
C ASP A 72 -27.13 -0.54 6.58
N VAL A 73 -26.13 -1.22 6.02
CA VAL A 73 -25.50 -0.88 4.74
C VAL A 73 -25.74 -2.03 3.78
N TYR A 74 -26.42 -1.73 2.67
CA TYR A 74 -26.70 -2.70 1.61
C TYR A 74 -25.81 -2.40 0.40
N VAL A 75 -25.10 -3.44 -0.03
CA VAL A 75 -24.14 -3.42 -1.14
C VAL A 75 -24.61 -4.37 -2.23
N GLU A 76 -24.66 -3.88 -3.46
CA GLU A 76 -24.92 -4.67 -4.67
C GLU A 76 -23.80 -4.44 -5.67
N ASP A 77 -23.23 -5.51 -6.21
CA ASP A 77 -22.17 -5.50 -7.23
C ASP A 77 -21.00 -4.56 -6.87
N GLY A 78 -20.60 -4.57 -5.59
CA GLY A 78 -19.52 -3.74 -5.05
C GLY A 78 -19.90 -2.29 -4.73
N ILE A 79 -21.14 -1.89 -4.95
CA ILE A 79 -21.63 -0.52 -4.75
C ILE A 79 -22.58 -0.46 -3.55
N ILE A 80 -22.40 0.54 -2.68
CA ILE A 80 -23.37 0.83 -1.62
C ILE A 80 -24.63 1.43 -2.27
N VAL A 81 -25.74 0.69 -2.26
CA VAL A 81 -27.01 1.11 -2.87
C VAL A 81 -28.01 1.66 -1.84
N ALA A 82 -27.85 1.35 -0.55
CA ALA A 82 -28.67 1.92 0.51
C ALA A 82 -27.96 1.95 1.87
N VAL A 83 -28.21 3.03 2.62
CA VAL A 83 -27.84 3.17 4.03
C VAL A 83 -29.06 3.63 4.80
N LYS A 84 -29.67 2.76 5.61
CA LYS A 84 -30.87 3.05 6.40
C LYS A 84 -31.10 1.98 7.47
N PRO A 85 -31.86 2.25 8.54
CA PRO A 85 -32.17 1.23 9.54
C PRO A 85 -33.13 0.16 8.99
N ASN A 86 -33.00 -1.07 9.49
CA ASN A 86 -33.94 -2.18 9.32
C ASN A 86 -34.19 -2.59 7.85
N ILE A 87 -33.13 -2.68 7.04
CA ILE A 87 -33.25 -3.15 5.66
C ILE A 87 -33.74 -4.61 5.66
N LYS A 88 -34.73 -4.89 4.80
CA LYS A 88 -35.25 -6.23 4.54
C LYS A 88 -34.67 -6.73 3.23
N VAL A 89 -34.13 -7.94 3.25
CA VAL A 89 -33.49 -8.59 2.10
C VAL A 89 -34.05 -10.01 1.95
N GLY A 90 -33.98 -10.56 0.75
CA GLY A 90 -34.33 -11.96 0.47
C GLY A 90 -33.24 -12.93 0.93
N ASP A 91 -33.52 -14.23 0.81
CA ASP A 91 -32.62 -15.31 1.25
C ASP A 91 -31.32 -15.39 0.45
N GLU A 92 -31.27 -14.74 -0.73
CA GLU A 92 -30.11 -14.71 -1.62
C GLU A 92 -29.01 -13.72 -1.18
N VAL A 93 -29.26 -12.90 -0.16
CA VAL A 93 -28.35 -11.85 0.30
C VAL A 93 -27.51 -12.35 1.47
N MET A 94 -26.18 -12.21 1.37
CA MET A 94 -25.30 -12.46 2.50
C MET A 94 -25.53 -11.42 3.59
N VAL A 95 -25.78 -11.84 4.83
CA VAL A 95 -25.95 -10.93 5.97
C VAL A 95 -24.75 -11.06 6.92
N LEU A 96 -24.11 -9.93 7.19
CA LEU A 96 -23.05 -9.79 8.17
C LEU A 96 -23.54 -8.94 9.35
N ASP A 97 -23.30 -9.39 10.58
CA ASP A 97 -23.48 -8.55 11.76
C ASP A 97 -22.35 -7.52 11.84
N ALA A 98 -22.70 -6.27 12.07
CA ALA A 98 -21.80 -5.15 11.84
C ALA A 98 -20.78 -4.99 12.98
N THR A 99 -19.52 -5.16 12.61
CA THR A 99 -18.36 -4.60 13.33
C THR A 99 -17.46 -3.92 12.30
N GLY A 100 -17.27 -2.59 12.37
CA GLY A 100 -16.32 -1.91 11.47
C GLY A 100 -16.65 -0.46 11.13
N MET A 101 -15.79 0.13 10.31
CA MET A 101 -15.84 1.49 9.76
C MET A 101 -15.57 1.42 8.25
N PRO A 102 -15.78 2.51 7.47
CA PRO A 102 -15.29 2.57 6.10
C PRO A 102 -13.81 2.17 6.03
N GLY A 103 -13.44 1.46 4.97
CA GLY A 103 -12.07 1.04 4.77
C GLY A 103 -11.11 2.22 4.70
N GLY A 104 -9.94 2.07 5.33
CA GLY A 104 -8.89 3.07 5.28
C GLY A 104 -8.34 3.27 3.88
N ILE A 105 -7.84 4.48 3.61
CA ILE A 105 -7.04 4.78 2.42
C ILE A 105 -5.65 5.17 2.91
N ASP A 106 -4.63 4.41 2.51
CA ASP A 106 -3.23 4.75 2.77
C ASP A 106 -2.63 5.48 1.55
N PRO A 107 -2.47 6.81 1.61
CA PRO A 107 -1.97 7.57 0.47
C PRO A 107 -0.45 7.51 0.33
N HIS A 108 0.28 6.72 1.14
CA HIS A 108 1.74 6.74 1.12
C HIS A 108 2.39 5.38 1.34
N THR A 109 2.42 4.60 0.27
CA THR A 109 3.03 3.25 0.25
C THR A 109 4.19 3.15 -0.74
N HIS A 110 5.05 2.15 -0.56
CA HIS A 110 6.20 1.85 -1.42
C HIS A 110 6.37 0.32 -1.55
N LEU A 111 5.46 -0.33 -2.28
CA LEU A 111 5.46 -1.79 -2.47
C LEU A 111 6.34 -2.20 -3.65
N ASP A 112 7.11 -3.28 -3.49
CA ASP A 112 8.09 -3.77 -4.48
C ASP A 112 9.00 -2.63 -5.01
N ALA A 113 9.29 -1.65 -4.15
CA ALA A 113 10.01 -0.44 -4.50
C ALA A 113 11.53 -0.67 -4.44
N GLU A 114 12.23 -0.31 -5.51
CA GLU A 114 13.69 -0.32 -5.57
C GLU A 114 14.25 0.94 -4.89
N PHE A 115 14.92 0.78 -3.75
CA PHE A 115 15.44 1.88 -2.97
C PHE A 115 16.77 1.53 -2.31
N MET A 116 17.75 2.44 -2.40
CA MET A 116 19.09 2.32 -1.78
C MET A 116 19.80 0.97 -2.04
N GLY A 117 19.67 0.42 -3.25
CA GLY A 117 20.38 -0.79 -3.68
C GLY A 117 19.71 -2.11 -3.32
N THR A 118 18.47 -2.08 -2.82
CA THR A 118 17.65 -3.26 -2.55
C THR A 118 16.20 -3.00 -2.94
N VAL A 119 15.33 -3.98 -2.69
CA VAL A 119 13.89 -3.93 -2.97
C VAL A 119 13.12 -4.12 -1.67
N ALA A 120 12.01 -3.39 -1.51
CA ALA A 120 11.07 -3.62 -0.42
C ALA A 120 10.62 -5.08 -0.38
N VAL A 121 10.49 -5.65 0.82
CA VAL A 121 10.13 -7.07 0.98
C VAL A 121 8.66 -7.36 0.68
N ASP A 122 7.79 -6.38 0.92
CA ASP A 122 6.36 -6.49 0.59
C ASP A 122 6.15 -6.08 -0.86
N ASP A 123 5.58 -6.98 -1.64
CA ASP A 123 5.07 -6.72 -2.98
C ASP A 123 3.59 -6.28 -2.94
N PHE A 124 3.02 -6.01 -4.12
CA PHE A 124 1.62 -5.56 -4.22
C PHE A 124 0.63 -6.56 -3.61
N PHE A 125 0.88 -7.88 -3.66
CA PHE A 125 -0.04 -8.84 -3.04
C PHE A 125 0.14 -8.86 -1.52
N SER A 126 1.37 -9.09 -1.06
CA SER A 126 1.69 -9.26 0.36
C SER A 126 1.41 -7.99 1.17
N GLY A 127 1.80 -6.81 0.67
CA GLY A 127 1.53 -5.53 1.31
C GLY A 127 0.03 -5.22 1.40
N GLN A 128 -0.72 -5.46 0.32
CA GLN A 128 -2.17 -5.22 0.32
C GLN A 128 -2.93 -6.23 1.19
N ALA A 129 -2.48 -7.49 1.27
CA ALA A 129 -3.08 -8.47 2.17
C ALA A 129 -2.98 -8.04 3.65
N VAL A 130 -1.84 -7.48 4.05
CA VAL A 130 -1.66 -6.91 5.40
C VAL A 130 -2.49 -5.65 5.59
N ALA A 131 -2.58 -4.78 4.56
CA ALA A 131 -3.44 -3.60 4.60
C ALA A 131 -4.91 -3.96 4.82
N LEU A 132 -5.44 -4.93 4.08
CA LEU A 132 -6.80 -5.45 4.22
C LEU A 132 -7.05 -6.05 5.61
N ALA A 133 -6.09 -6.85 6.12
CA ALA A 133 -6.17 -7.39 7.47
C ALA A 133 -6.19 -6.30 8.56
N GLY A 134 -5.57 -5.15 8.29
CA GLY A 134 -5.60 -3.95 9.13
C GLY A 134 -6.80 -3.03 8.90
N GLY A 135 -7.69 -3.33 7.96
CA GLY A 135 -8.87 -2.52 7.63
C GLY A 135 -8.64 -1.38 6.63
N THR A 136 -7.48 -1.32 5.98
CA THR A 136 -7.21 -0.44 4.83
C THR A 136 -7.67 -1.14 3.56
N THR A 137 -8.47 -0.46 2.73
CA THR A 137 -9.08 -1.03 1.51
C THR A 137 -8.64 -0.32 0.22
N MET A 138 -7.76 0.67 0.31
CA MET A 138 -7.11 1.28 -0.85
C MET A 138 -5.73 1.82 -0.45
N HIS A 139 -4.78 1.79 -1.38
CA HIS A 139 -3.52 2.51 -1.21
C HIS A 139 -3.14 3.33 -2.42
N ILE A 140 -2.22 4.28 -2.25
CA ILE A 140 -1.60 5.02 -3.34
C ILE A 140 -0.08 4.84 -3.22
N ASP A 141 0.53 4.33 -4.29
CA ASP A 141 1.97 4.01 -4.33
C ASP A 141 2.76 5.05 -5.14
N PHE A 142 4.08 5.11 -4.96
CA PHE A 142 4.95 6.07 -5.64
C PHE A 142 5.70 5.42 -6.81
N VAL A 143 5.31 5.80 -8.03
CA VAL A 143 5.97 5.37 -9.25
C VAL A 143 7.26 6.15 -9.46
N HIS A 144 8.36 5.42 -9.59
CA HIS A 144 9.65 5.98 -9.96
C HIS A 144 9.87 5.89 -11.49
N PRO A 145 10.30 6.99 -12.15
CA PRO A 145 10.50 6.96 -13.60
C PRO A 145 11.71 6.12 -13.96
N VAL A 146 11.63 5.40 -15.09
CA VAL A 146 12.71 4.53 -15.59
C VAL A 146 13.50 5.29 -16.65
N ASN A 147 14.81 5.42 -16.45
CA ASN A 147 15.71 6.17 -17.35
C ASN A 147 15.21 7.59 -17.70
N GLY A 148 14.45 8.21 -16.78
CA GLY A 148 13.86 9.54 -16.96
C GLY A 148 12.45 9.57 -17.54
N SER A 149 11.95 8.50 -18.16
CA SER A 149 10.57 8.46 -18.67
C SER A 149 9.57 8.13 -17.55
N LEU A 150 8.56 8.98 -17.41
CA LEU A 150 7.41 8.76 -16.53
C LEU A 150 6.52 7.62 -17.06
N MET A 151 6.32 7.55 -18.39
CA MET A 151 5.54 6.49 -19.02
C MET A 151 6.14 5.11 -18.76
N SER A 152 7.45 4.94 -18.98
CA SER A 152 8.12 3.65 -18.71
C SER A 152 8.09 3.29 -17.23
N GLY A 153 8.14 4.27 -16.33
CA GLY A 153 7.95 4.04 -14.90
C GLY A 153 6.54 3.54 -14.58
N PHE A 154 5.52 4.19 -15.15
CA PHE A 154 4.12 3.82 -15.00
C PHE A 154 3.86 2.39 -15.49
N GLU A 155 4.29 2.04 -16.70
CA GLU A 155 4.16 0.69 -17.25
C GLU A 155 4.85 -0.38 -16.38
N ALA A 156 6.02 -0.06 -15.81
CA ALA A 156 6.72 -0.96 -14.91
C ALA A 156 5.94 -1.20 -13.61
N TYR A 157 5.31 -0.16 -13.05
CA TYR A 157 4.50 -0.28 -11.84
C TYR A 157 3.15 -0.96 -12.09
N GLU A 158 2.49 -0.71 -13.22
CA GLU A 158 1.31 -1.47 -13.64
C GLU A 158 1.61 -2.98 -13.69
N LYS A 159 2.79 -3.35 -14.20
CA LYS A 159 3.22 -4.76 -14.19
C LYS A 159 3.42 -5.30 -12.78
N LYS A 160 4.03 -4.53 -11.86
CA LYS A 160 4.17 -4.93 -10.44
C LYS A 160 2.80 -5.10 -9.78
N ALA A 161 1.89 -4.18 -10.06
CA ALA A 161 0.55 -4.16 -9.52
C ALA A 161 -0.39 -5.21 -10.10
N SER A 162 0.00 -5.95 -11.16
CA SER A 162 -0.78 -7.10 -11.65
C SER A 162 -1.08 -8.18 -10.60
N LYS A 163 -0.36 -8.18 -9.47
CA LYS A 163 -0.58 -9.08 -8.32
C LYS A 163 -1.52 -8.51 -7.24
N SER A 164 -2.04 -7.30 -7.41
CA SER A 164 -2.87 -6.62 -6.42
C SER A 164 -4.14 -7.40 -6.06
N CYS A 165 -4.51 -7.41 -4.79
CA CYS A 165 -5.74 -7.95 -4.24
C CYS A 165 -6.70 -6.87 -3.68
N MET A 166 -6.36 -5.58 -3.86
CA MET A 166 -7.09 -4.42 -3.36
C MET A 166 -7.01 -3.26 -4.37
N ASP A 167 -7.97 -2.33 -4.34
CA ASP A 167 -7.93 -1.12 -5.14
C ASP A 167 -6.67 -0.28 -4.83
N TYR A 168 -6.12 0.36 -5.85
CA TYR A 168 -4.91 1.18 -5.71
C TYR A 168 -4.90 2.36 -6.69
N GLY A 169 -3.99 3.30 -6.45
CA GLY A 169 -3.64 4.36 -7.39
C GLY A 169 -2.16 4.68 -7.34
N PHE A 170 -1.73 5.65 -8.15
CA PHE A 170 -0.33 6.05 -8.24
C PHE A 170 -0.09 7.54 -8.12
N HIS A 171 0.99 7.87 -7.44
CA HIS A 171 1.71 9.13 -7.49
C HIS A 171 2.90 8.99 -8.45
N MET A 172 3.26 10.05 -9.18
CA MET A 172 4.42 10.02 -10.08
C MET A 172 5.58 10.87 -9.54
N VAL A 173 6.76 10.26 -9.38
CA VAL A 173 7.97 10.96 -8.92
C VAL A 173 8.62 11.74 -10.06
N ILE A 174 8.93 13.02 -9.80
CA ILE A 174 9.67 13.88 -10.72
C ILE A 174 11.10 14.07 -10.20
N ARG A 175 12.07 13.58 -10.96
CA ARG A 175 13.51 13.61 -10.61
C ARG A 175 14.33 14.66 -11.37
N HIS A 176 13.81 15.16 -12.49
CA HIS A 176 14.46 16.17 -13.32
C HIS A 176 13.40 16.95 -14.11
N TRP A 177 13.84 17.92 -14.90
CA TRP A 177 12.95 18.72 -15.73
C TRP A 177 13.47 18.94 -17.15
N ASP A 178 12.64 18.58 -18.11
CA ASP A 178 12.73 19.00 -19.51
C ASP A 178 11.33 19.04 -20.15
N GLU A 179 11.28 19.29 -21.45
CA GLU A 179 10.01 19.38 -22.18
C GLU A 179 9.32 18.02 -22.34
N SER A 180 10.07 16.91 -22.39
CA SER A 180 9.50 15.56 -22.38
C SER A 180 8.76 15.28 -21.09
N VAL A 181 9.37 15.57 -19.93
CA VAL A 181 8.72 15.42 -18.61
C VAL A 181 7.44 16.25 -18.55
N SER A 182 7.48 17.50 -19.04
CA SER A 182 6.28 18.37 -19.07
C SER A 182 5.12 17.78 -19.88
N LYS A 183 5.42 17.14 -21.02
CA LYS A 183 4.44 16.46 -21.87
C LYS A 183 3.96 15.16 -21.25
N GLU A 184 4.86 14.33 -20.73
CA GLU A 184 4.48 13.08 -20.06
C GLU A 184 3.61 13.36 -18.82
N MET A 185 3.86 14.42 -18.05
CA MET A 185 2.96 14.85 -16.97
C MET A 185 1.52 15.12 -17.46
N GLU A 186 1.35 15.61 -18.69
CA GLU A 186 0.01 15.83 -19.26
C GLU A 186 -0.68 14.51 -19.59
N ILE A 187 0.07 13.58 -20.18
CA ILE A 187 -0.42 12.23 -20.52
C ILE A 187 -0.81 11.51 -19.23
N MET A 188 0.05 11.55 -18.20
CA MET A 188 -0.23 11.00 -16.86
C MET A 188 -1.58 11.46 -16.31
N VAL A 189 -1.88 12.77 -16.42
CA VAL A 189 -3.14 13.35 -15.93
C VAL A 189 -4.33 13.00 -16.82
N LYS A 190 -4.20 13.17 -18.13
CA LYS A 190 -5.33 13.07 -19.07
C LYS A 190 -5.70 11.65 -19.45
N GLU A 191 -4.71 10.76 -19.49
CA GLU A 191 -4.85 9.42 -20.05
C GLU A 191 -4.65 8.32 -19.00
N ASN A 192 -3.80 8.53 -17.99
CA ASN A 192 -3.47 7.51 -16.97
C ASN A 192 -4.10 7.76 -15.59
N GLY A 193 -4.87 8.84 -15.42
CA GLY A 193 -5.57 9.12 -14.16
C GLY A 193 -4.68 9.57 -12.99
N ILE A 194 -3.40 9.89 -13.23
CA ILE A 194 -2.48 10.39 -12.20
C ILE A 194 -2.64 11.89 -12.05
N ASN A 195 -3.13 12.33 -10.89
CA ASN A 195 -3.35 13.75 -10.59
C ASN A 195 -2.39 14.30 -9.51
N SER A 196 -1.28 13.62 -9.24
CA SER A 196 -0.38 13.99 -8.14
C SER A 196 1.07 13.60 -8.41
N PHE A 197 1.99 14.55 -8.18
CA PHE A 197 3.40 14.45 -8.53
C PHE A 197 4.30 14.73 -7.33
N LYS A 198 5.30 13.87 -7.11
CA LYS A 198 6.19 13.92 -5.95
C LYS A 198 7.57 14.47 -6.30
N PHE A 199 8.02 15.41 -5.50
CA PHE A 199 9.36 16.01 -5.57
C PHE A 199 10.14 15.71 -4.28
N PHE A 200 11.46 15.59 -4.38
CA PHE A 200 12.34 15.39 -3.23
C PHE A 200 13.32 16.56 -3.12
N MET A 201 13.34 17.22 -1.96
CA MET A 201 14.35 18.25 -1.64
C MET A 201 15.59 17.65 -0.94
N VAL A 202 15.58 16.34 -0.72
CA VAL A 202 16.60 15.54 -0.05
C VAL A 202 17.07 14.40 -0.96
N TYR A 203 18.00 13.58 -0.47
CA TYR A 203 18.67 12.53 -1.23
C TYR A 203 19.56 13.12 -2.33
N LYS A 204 20.50 13.98 -1.89
CA LYS A 204 21.48 14.65 -2.73
C LYS A 204 22.25 13.64 -3.57
N GLY A 205 22.31 13.87 -4.88
CA GLY A 205 22.98 12.99 -5.84
C GLY A 205 22.12 11.84 -6.39
N THR A 206 20.89 11.66 -5.91
CA THR A 206 20.00 10.60 -6.42
C THR A 206 18.60 11.12 -6.79
N PHE A 207 17.82 11.59 -5.83
CA PHE A 207 16.42 12.03 -6.05
C PHE A 207 16.21 13.53 -5.87
N MET A 208 17.16 14.21 -5.21
CA MET A 208 17.06 15.64 -4.93
C MET A 208 16.91 16.44 -6.22
N VAL A 209 15.84 17.24 -6.29
CA VAL A 209 15.66 18.27 -7.32
C VAL A 209 16.11 19.63 -6.79
N ASP A 210 16.60 20.48 -7.67
CA ASP A 210 16.88 21.88 -7.34
C ASP A 210 15.60 22.73 -7.36
N ASP A 211 15.69 23.97 -6.86
CA ASP A 211 14.57 24.90 -6.81
C ASP A 211 14.01 25.21 -8.20
N LYS A 212 14.85 25.18 -9.25
CA LYS A 212 14.44 25.47 -10.61
C LYS A 212 13.52 24.37 -11.15
N VAL A 213 13.88 23.10 -10.94
CA VAL A 213 13.06 21.93 -11.26
C VAL A 213 11.79 21.95 -10.43
N LEU A 214 11.89 22.17 -9.12
CA LEU A 214 10.73 22.22 -8.21
C LEU A 214 9.73 23.29 -8.64
N LEU A 215 10.18 24.53 -8.90
CA LEU A 215 9.31 25.64 -9.32
C LEU A 215 8.64 25.38 -10.68
N ARG A 216 9.37 24.78 -11.64
CA ARG A 216 8.79 24.42 -12.94
C ARG A 216 7.75 23.31 -12.80
N GLY A 217 8.07 22.27 -12.02
CA GLY A 217 7.17 21.17 -11.71
C GLY A 217 5.89 21.64 -11.02
N MET A 218 5.99 22.48 -9.99
CA MET A 218 4.82 23.05 -9.30
C MET A 218 3.96 23.92 -10.22
N LYS A 219 4.56 24.74 -11.09
CA LYS A 219 3.83 25.51 -12.10
C LYS A 219 3.09 24.59 -13.07
N ARG A 220 3.71 23.48 -13.49
CA ARG A 220 3.06 22.49 -14.35
C ARG A 220 1.92 21.79 -13.64
N CYS A 221 2.12 21.33 -12.40
CA CYS A 221 1.06 20.74 -11.58
C CYS A 221 -0.16 21.67 -11.51
N LYS A 222 0.06 22.96 -11.20
CA LYS A 222 -1.00 23.97 -11.20
C LYS A 222 -1.73 24.07 -12.55
N SER A 223 -1.01 24.08 -13.67
CA SER A 223 -1.62 24.17 -15.01
C SER A 223 -2.45 22.95 -15.39
N LEU A 224 -2.12 21.78 -14.81
CA LEU A 224 -2.81 20.51 -15.07
C LEU A 224 -3.93 20.21 -14.06
N GLY A 225 -4.09 21.03 -13.01
CA GLY A 225 -4.99 20.71 -11.90
C GLY A 225 -4.49 19.56 -11.01
N ALA A 226 -3.19 19.29 -11.01
CA ALA A 226 -2.56 18.22 -10.24
C ALA A 226 -1.97 18.72 -8.92
N LEU A 227 -1.92 17.84 -7.91
CA LEU A 227 -1.30 18.09 -6.61
C LEU A 227 0.22 17.91 -6.67
N ALA A 228 0.96 18.93 -6.22
CA ALA A 228 2.39 18.80 -5.97
C ALA A 228 2.64 18.34 -4.54
N MET A 229 3.39 17.25 -4.37
CA MET A 229 3.81 16.72 -3.09
C MET A 229 5.33 16.86 -2.94
N VAL A 230 5.80 17.17 -1.73
CA VAL A 230 7.21 17.44 -1.49
C VAL A 230 7.70 16.65 -0.28
N HIS A 231 8.79 15.90 -0.46
CA HIS A 231 9.61 15.45 0.67
C HIS A 231 10.53 16.60 1.07
N ALA A 232 10.16 17.31 2.14
CA ALA A 232 10.71 18.61 2.49
C ALA A 232 11.76 18.53 3.61
N GLU A 233 12.95 18.05 3.29
CA GLU A 233 14.15 18.24 4.12
C GLU A 233 15.18 19.03 3.30
N ASN A 234 16.08 19.77 3.95
CA ASN A 234 17.18 20.43 3.25
C ASN A 234 18.26 19.40 2.90
N GLY A 235 18.32 18.97 1.64
CA GLY A 235 19.23 17.92 1.18
C GLY A 235 20.71 18.22 1.38
N ASP A 236 21.14 19.47 1.25
CA ASP A 236 22.53 19.87 1.50
C ASP A 236 22.88 19.77 2.98
N ALA A 237 22.01 20.25 3.86
CA ALA A 237 22.21 20.17 5.31
C ALA A 237 22.21 18.71 5.80
N VAL A 238 21.32 17.87 5.28
CA VAL A 238 21.28 16.43 5.58
C VAL A 238 22.58 15.76 5.16
N PHE A 239 23.08 16.06 3.96
CA PHE A 239 24.33 15.49 3.43
C PHE A 239 25.54 15.86 4.31
N GLU A 240 25.69 17.14 4.68
CA GLU A 240 26.75 17.58 5.58
C GLU A 240 26.59 17.00 6.99
N GLY A 241 25.35 16.87 7.47
CA GLY A 241 25.05 16.21 8.74
C GLY A 241 25.46 14.74 8.75
N GLN A 242 25.22 13.99 7.67
CA GLN A 242 25.62 12.59 7.54
C GLN A 242 27.14 12.46 7.57
N LYS A 243 27.84 13.29 6.80
CA LYS A 243 29.31 13.35 6.79
C LYS A 243 29.86 13.62 8.19
N ARG A 244 29.30 14.60 8.90
CA ARG A 244 29.70 14.94 10.27
C ARG A 244 29.50 13.77 11.24
N MET A 245 28.38 13.05 11.19
CA MET A 245 28.14 11.90 12.09
C MET A 245 29.18 10.80 11.87
N ILE A 246 29.50 10.52 10.61
CA ILE A 246 30.53 9.53 10.24
C ILE A 246 31.92 9.98 10.73
N GLU A 247 32.28 11.25 10.54
CA GLU A 247 33.57 11.80 11.01
C GLU A 247 33.72 11.75 12.53
N LEU A 248 32.61 11.85 13.27
CA LEU A 248 32.56 11.69 14.73
C LEU A 248 32.56 10.22 15.18
N GLY A 249 32.61 9.26 14.25
CA GLY A 249 32.56 7.82 14.53
C GLY A 249 31.16 7.29 14.89
N ILE A 250 30.11 8.09 14.69
CA ILE A 250 28.71 7.69 14.95
C ILE A 250 28.16 7.03 13.69
N THR A 251 28.35 5.70 13.59
CA THR A 251 28.00 4.89 12.40
C THR A 251 26.86 3.92 12.61
N ILE A 252 26.27 3.89 13.81
CA ILE A 252 25.09 3.09 14.15
C ILE A 252 23.79 3.90 13.95
N PRO A 253 22.60 3.26 13.97
CA PRO A 253 21.35 3.85 13.46
C PRO A 253 20.96 5.21 14.05
N GLU A 254 21.32 5.54 15.28
CA GLU A 254 21.02 6.85 15.86
C GLU A 254 21.69 8.00 15.10
N GLY A 255 22.83 7.75 14.45
CA GLY A 255 23.49 8.71 13.57
C GLY A 255 22.58 9.20 12.44
N HIS A 256 21.64 8.37 11.98
CA HIS A 256 20.66 8.76 10.96
C HIS A 256 19.76 9.89 11.42
N ALA A 257 19.21 9.81 12.63
CA ALA A 257 18.34 10.84 13.19
C ALA A 257 19.14 12.10 13.54
N LEU A 258 20.34 11.93 14.12
CA LEU A 258 21.23 13.04 14.48
C LEU A 258 21.75 13.81 13.26
N SER A 259 21.82 13.18 12.09
CA SER A 259 22.24 13.83 10.85
C SER A 259 21.20 14.79 10.26
N ARG A 260 19.95 14.72 10.72
CA ARG A 260 18.80 15.44 10.13
C ARG A 260 17.82 15.92 11.21
N PRO A 261 18.28 16.70 12.20
CA PRO A 261 17.40 17.14 13.27
C PRO A 261 16.27 17.99 12.70
N PRO A 262 15.05 17.93 13.28
CA PRO A 262 14.00 18.86 12.91
C PRO A 262 14.49 20.28 13.17
N MET A 263 14.16 21.22 12.28
CA MET A 263 14.35 22.63 12.61
C MET A 263 13.53 22.92 13.87
N LYS A 264 14.17 23.45 14.91
CA LYS A 264 13.43 24.01 16.04
C LYS A 264 12.44 25.03 15.49
N PRO A 265 11.17 25.04 15.93
CA PRO A 265 10.26 26.13 15.60
C PRO A 265 10.96 27.44 15.93
N ARG A 266 10.84 28.45 15.06
CA ARG A 266 11.16 29.82 15.46
C ARG A 266 10.40 30.06 16.76
N GLN A 267 11.10 30.39 17.85
CA GLN A 267 10.41 30.89 19.02
C GLN A 267 9.64 32.14 18.56
N PRO A 268 8.33 32.22 18.87
CA PRO A 268 7.48 33.32 18.44
C PRO A 268 8.03 34.67 18.91
#